data_AF-A0A6M3K1A9-F1
#
_entry.id   AF-A0A6M3K1A9-F1
#
_cell.length_a   1.000
_cell.length_b   1.000
_cell.length_c   1.000
_cell.angle_alpha   90.00
_cell.angle_beta   90.00
_cell.angle_gamma   90.00
#
_symmetry.space_group_name_H-M   'P 1'
#
loop_
_entity.id
_entity.type
_entity.pdbx_description
1 polymer ?
#
loop_
_entity_poly.entity_id
_entity_poly.type
_entity_poly.pdbx_seq_one_letter_code
_entity_poly.pdbx_strand_id
1 'polypeptide(L)'
;MDKDGYPEDNELQTISDWNITKNPVIDLLEYIRDRWQFANYGYFDLSGKRVLRLRMSTGGWSGNESIIKAMQRNWIFWTMYWQQSKRGGHFWFRIPTKKRINKNVANPTEPGS
;
A
#
# COMPACT_ATOMS: atom_id res chain seq x y z
N MET A 1 6.67 -12.80 10.02
CA MET A 1 7.75 -12.14 10.77
C MET A 1 8.44 -13.17 11.64
N ASP A 2 9.75 -13.06 11.78
CA ASP A 2 10.51 -13.89 12.69
C ASP A 2 10.34 -13.49 14.18
N LYS A 3 11.06 -14.20 15.05
CA LYS A 3 11.04 -13.98 16.50
C LYS A 3 11.50 -12.57 16.94
N ASP A 4 12.27 -11.88 16.11
CA ASP A 4 12.84 -10.56 16.37
C ASP A 4 12.01 -9.44 15.69
N GLY A 5 10.87 -9.82 15.08
CA GLY A 5 9.96 -8.91 14.39
C GLY A 5 10.40 -8.53 12.99
N TYR A 6 11.42 -9.20 12.42
CA TYR A 6 11.85 -8.95 11.04
C TYR A 6 10.88 -9.59 10.04
N PRO A 7 10.65 -8.95 8.88
CA PRO A 7 9.90 -9.57 7.80
C PRO A 7 10.67 -10.79 7.28
N GLU A 8 9.95 -11.89 7.09
CA GLU A 8 10.47 -13.11 6.48
C GLU A 8 10.61 -12.95 4.94
N ASP A 9 11.46 -13.75 4.32
CA ASP A 9 11.72 -13.67 2.88
C ASP A 9 10.46 -13.89 2.02
N ASN A 10 9.56 -14.79 2.43
CA ASN A 10 8.26 -15.01 1.77
C ASN A 10 7.35 -13.76 1.85
N GLU A 11 7.42 -12.98 2.93
CA GLU A 11 6.67 -11.75 3.11
C GLU A 11 7.21 -10.64 2.20
N LEU A 12 8.54 -10.53 2.10
CA LEU A 12 9.21 -9.63 1.17
C LEU A 12 8.93 -10.00 -0.29
N GLN A 13 8.90 -11.30 -0.60
CA GLN A 13 8.54 -11.80 -1.92
C GLN A 13 7.09 -11.46 -2.26
N THR A 14 6.17 -11.65 -1.31
CA THR A 14 4.74 -11.29 -1.45
C THR A 14 4.57 -9.81 -1.81
N ILE A 15 5.32 -8.91 -1.16
CA ILE A 15 5.29 -7.47 -1.46
C ILE A 15 5.85 -7.18 -2.87
N SER A 16 6.97 -7.81 -3.22
CA SER A 16 7.65 -7.63 -4.50
C SER A 16 6.78 -8.07 -5.69
N ASP A 17 6.08 -9.20 -5.54
CA ASP A 17 5.29 -9.83 -6.61
C ASP A 17 3.83 -9.38 -6.63
N TRP A 18 3.42 -8.50 -5.71
CA TRP A 18 2.02 -8.11 -5.58
C TRP A 18 1.48 -7.49 -6.86
N ASN A 19 0.55 -8.19 -7.50
CA ASN A 19 -0.04 -7.74 -8.76
C ASN A 19 -1.15 -6.71 -8.51
N ILE A 20 -0.78 -5.42 -8.50
CA ILE A 20 -1.72 -4.30 -8.29
C ILE A 20 -2.79 -4.12 -9.38
N THR A 21 -2.64 -4.80 -10.53
CA THR A 21 -3.65 -4.75 -11.60
C THR A 21 -4.79 -5.74 -11.35
N LYS A 22 -4.52 -6.79 -10.57
CA LYS A 22 -5.48 -7.85 -10.24
C LYS A 22 -5.99 -7.73 -8.80
N ASN A 23 -5.14 -7.26 -7.88
CA ASN A 23 -5.43 -7.18 -6.46
C ASN A 23 -5.54 -5.72 -6.00
N PRO A 24 -6.41 -5.40 -5.02
CA PRO A 24 -6.52 -4.06 -4.47
C PRO A 24 -5.18 -3.58 -3.90
N VAL A 25 -4.83 -2.32 -4.16
CA VAL A 25 -3.62 -1.71 -3.58
C VAL A 25 -3.75 -1.54 -2.07
N ILE A 26 -4.97 -1.31 -1.56
CA ILE A 26 -5.20 -1.12 -0.13
C ILE A 26 -4.80 -2.36 0.68
N ASP A 27 -5.13 -3.56 0.18
CA ASP A 27 -4.76 -4.84 0.82
C ASP A 27 -3.24 -5.00 0.92
N LEU A 28 -2.48 -4.57 -0.10
CA LEU A 28 -1.01 -4.53 -0.04
C LEU A 28 -0.52 -3.57 1.06
N LEU A 29 -1.13 -2.39 1.18
CA LEU A 29 -0.73 -1.42 2.20
C LEU A 29 -1.03 -1.89 3.62
N GLU A 30 -2.17 -2.57 3.82
CA GLU A 30 -2.52 -3.20 5.10
C GLU A 30 -1.54 -4.32 5.42
N TYR A 31 -1.24 -5.19 4.44
CA TYR A 31 -0.24 -6.25 4.58
C TYR A 31 1.15 -5.72 4.98
N ILE A 32 1.58 -4.61 4.38
CA ILE A 32 2.84 -3.93 4.71
C ILE A 32 2.75 -3.28 6.10
N ARG A 33 1.64 -2.63 6.44
CA ARG A 33 1.45 -1.94 7.72
C ARG A 33 1.59 -2.91 8.89
N ASP A 34 0.99 -4.08 8.78
CA ASP A 34 1.09 -5.14 9.80
C ASP A 34 2.52 -5.64 9.97
N ARG A 35 3.36 -5.42 8.94
CA ARG A 35 4.78 -5.78 8.90
C ARG A 35 5.73 -4.65 9.23
N TRP A 36 5.22 -3.43 9.41
CA TRP A 36 6.05 -2.24 9.53
C TRP A 36 6.40 -1.94 10.99
N GLN A 37 7.70 -1.96 11.30
CA GLN A 37 8.17 -1.59 12.62
C GLN A 37 7.85 -0.12 12.89
N PHE A 38 7.29 0.13 14.07
CA PHE A 38 6.81 1.44 14.52
C PHE A 38 5.57 1.99 13.78
N ALA A 39 4.79 1.15 13.10
CA ALA A 39 3.56 1.59 12.43
C ALA A 39 2.63 2.41 13.35
N ASN A 40 2.47 1.97 14.60
CA ASN A 40 1.61 2.62 15.60
C ASN A 40 2.20 3.90 16.22
N TYR A 41 3.45 4.25 15.89
CA TYR A 41 4.13 5.48 16.35
C TYR A 41 4.21 6.56 15.25
N GLY A 42 3.41 6.43 14.18
CA GLY A 42 3.36 7.41 13.09
C GLY A 42 4.45 7.25 12.02
N TYR A 43 5.25 6.17 12.09
CA TYR A 43 6.24 5.83 11.06
C TYR A 43 5.60 5.18 9.83
N PHE A 44 4.31 4.84 9.92
CA PHE A 44 3.46 4.46 8.81
C PHE A 44 2.15 5.24 8.93
N ASP A 45 1.98 6.28 8.11
CA ASP A 45 0.77 7.10 8.09
C ASP A 45 0.08 6.97 6.73
N LEU A 46 -1.11 6.39 6.76
CA LEU A 46 -2.00 6.26 5.61
C LEU A 46 -3.23 7.15 5.83
N SER A 47 -3.38 8.20 5.03
CA SER A 47 -4.44 9.20 5.20
C SER A 47 -5.09 9.60 3.88
N GLY A 48 -6.28 10.19 3.95
CA GLY A 48 -7.05 10.65 2.79
C GLY A 48 -8.21 9.70 2.41
N LYS A 49 -9.10 10.17 1.53
CA LYS A 49 -10.31 9.43 1.10
C LYS A 49 -10.36 9.20 -0.42
N ARG A 50 -10.28 10.26 -1.21
CA ARG A 50 -10.27 10.20 -2.70
C ARG A 50 -8.88 9.92 -3.29
N VAL A 51 -7.85 10.24 -2.51
CA VAL A 51 -6.46 9.99 -2.83
C VAL A 51 -5.82 9.61 -1.51
N LEU A 52 -5.28 8.39 -1.44
CA LEU A 52 -4.52 7.95 -0.29
C LEU A 52 -3.12 8.54 -0.37
N ARG A 53 -2.67 9.10 0.74
CA ARG A 53 -1.31 9.59 0.95
C ARG A 53 -0.68 8.66 1.96
N LEU A 54 0.38 7.97 1.54
CA LEU A 54 1.16 7.11 2.40
C LEU A 54 2.49 7.79 2.70
N ARG A 55 2.78 7.97 3.99
CA ARG A 55 4.06 8.47 4.50
C ARG A 55 4.69 7.38 5.33
N MET A 56 5.91 6.99 4.97
CA MET A 56 6.65 5.93 5.65
C MET A 56 8.01 6.46 6.07
N SER A 57 8.43 6.13 7.28
CA SER A 57 9.77 6.43 7.81
C SER A 57 10.39 5.15 8.31
N THR A 58 11.60 4.79 7.87
CA THR A 58 12.23 3.52 8.29
C THR A 58 12.65 3.55 9.76
N GLY A 59 12.92 4.73 10.30
CA GLY A 59 13.37 4.91 11.69
C GLY A 59 14.74 4.30 11.97
N GLY A 60 15.55 4.06 10.91
CA GLY A 60 16.84 3.40 11.01
C GLY A 60 16.75 1.89 11.28
N TRP A 61 15.57 1.29 11.19
CA TRP A 61 15.40 -0.15 11.38
C TRP A 61 15.49 -0.90 10.03
N SER A 62 16.37 -1.89 9.94
CA SER A 62 16.76 -2.54 8.68
C SER A 62 15.67 -3.44 8.07
N GLY A 63 14.72 -3.96 8.85
CA GLY A 63 13.58 -4.70 8.30
C GLY A 63 12.61 -3.79 7.51
N ASN A 64 12.44 -2.54 7.95
CA ASN A 64 11.65 -1.53 7.23
C ASN A 64 12.35 -1.16 5.91
N GLU A 65 13.68 -1.08 5.93
CA GLU A 65 14.47 -0.89 4.69
C GLU A 65 14.32 -2.07 3.74
N SER A 66 14.22 -3.29 4.26
CA SER A 66 13.99 -4.50 3.47
C SER A 66 12.60 -4.49 2.82
N ILE A 67 11.57 -4.06 3.54
CA ILE A 67 10.23 -3.84 3.01
C ILE A 67 10.25 -2.77 1.90
N ILE A 68 10.95 -1.65 2.08
CA ILE A 68 11.08 -0.62 1.04
C ILE A 68 11.76 -1.20 -0.21
N LYS A 69 12.81 -2.00 -0.06
CA LYS A 69 13.48 -2.68 -1.19
C LYS A 69 12.51 -3.62 -1.91
N ALA A 70 11.66 -4.34 -1.19
CA ALA A 70 10.61 -5.17 -1.79
C ALA A 70 9.58 -4.31 -2.55
N MET A 71 9.14 -3.19 -1.98
CA MET A 71 8.25 -2.24 -2.67
C MET A 71 8.89 -1.67 -3.94
N GLN A 72 10.20 -1.42 -3.95
CA GLN A 72 10.95 -0.96 -5.13
C GLN A 72 11.01 -2.03 -6.23
N ARG A 73 11.08 -3.32 -5.85
CA ARG A 73 11.04 -4.45 -6.79
C ARG A 73 9.65 -4.64 -7.40
N ASN A 74 8.60 -4.23 -6.69
CA ASN A 74 7.27 -4.10 -7.28
C ASN A 74 7.22 -2.89 -8.22
N TRP A 75 7.79 -3.06 -9.40
CA TRP A 75 8.03 -2.00 -10.39
C TRP A 75 6.76 -1.20 -10.73
N ILE A 76 5.62 -1.88 -10.90
CA ILE A 76 4.37 -1.21 -11.28
C ILE A 76 3.87 -0.34 -10.12
N PHE A 77 3.85 -0.86 -8.89
CA PHE A 77 3.49 -0.06 -7.72
C PHE A 77 4.41 1.15 -7.57
N TRP A 78 5.73 0.91 -7.60
CA TRP A 78 6.73 1.95 -7.38
C TRP A 78 6.59 3.07 -8.42
N THR A 79 6.58 2.73 -9.71
CA THR A 79 6.50 3.70 -10.80
C THR A 79 5.20 4.52 -10.77
N MET A 80 4.08 3.90 -10.40
CA MET A 80 2.77 4.55 -10.44
C MET A 80 2.50 5.47 -9.26
N TYR A 81 3.00 5.12 -8.07
CA TYR A 81 2.54 5.75 -6.82
C TYR A 81 3.64 6.44 -6.03
N TRP A 82 4.92 6.11 -6.25
CA TRP A 82 6.02 6.81 -5.58
C TRP A 82 6.04 8.28 -6.01
N GLN A 83 6.17 9.17 -5.03
CA GLN A 83 6.20 10.61 -5.26
C GLN A 83 7.56 11.22 -4.91
N GLN A 84 8.13 10.84 -3.77
CA GLN A 84 9.44 11.30 -3.34
C GLN A 84 10.01 10.41 -2.25
N SER A 85 11.33 10.47 -2.11
CA SER A 85 12.06 9.96 -0.95
C SER A 85 13.06 11.00 -0.46
N LYS A 86 13.31 11.04 0.84
CA LYS A 86 14.36 11.87 1.46
C LYS A 86 15.37 10.99 2.18
N ARG A 87 16.61 11.48 2.28
CA ARG A 87 17.64 10.90 3.15
C ARG A 87 17.08 10.76 4.58
N GLY A 88 17.53 9.73 5.29
CA GLY A 88 16.93 9.33 6.58
C GLY A 88 15.78 8.32 6.45
N GLY A 89 15.51 7.81 5.24
CA GLY A 89 14.56 6.72 5.03
C GLY A 89 13.10 7.15 5.09
N HIS A 90 12.80 8.34 4.54
CA HIS A 90 11.43 8.83 4.45
C HIS A 90 10.89 8.73 3.03
N PHE A 91 9.67 8.19 2.88
CA PHE A 91 9.04 7.90 1.61
C PHE A 91 7.60 8.43 1.58
N TRP A 92 7.20 8.97 0.43
CA TRP A 92 5.85 9.46 0.18
C TRP A 92 5.29 8.83 -1.08
N PHE A 93 4.06 8.35 -0.98
CA PHE A 93 3.31 7.80 -2.08
C PHE A 93 1.94 8.48 -2.19
N ARG A 94 1.45 8.59 -3.43
CA ARG A 94 0.15 9.15 -3.76
C ARG A 94 -0.63 8.16 -4.60
N ILE A 95 -1.68 7.58 -4.00
CA ILE A 95 -2.45 6.49 -4.59
C ILE A 95 -3.87 7.00 -4.87
N PRO A 96 -4.24 7.24 -6.14
CA PRO A 96 -5.60 7.64 -6.49
C PRO A 96 -6.57 6.51 -6.13
N THR A 97 -7.62 6.79 -5.35
CA THR A 97 -8.70 5.81 -5.19
C THR A 97 -9.61 5.95 -6.40
N LYS A 98 -9.93 4.83 -7.05
CA LYS A 98 -11.03 4.86 -8.03
C LYS A 98 -12.26 5.33 -7.27
N LYS A 99 -12.93 6.39 -7.75
CA LYS A 99 -14.31 6.63 -7.33
C LYS A 99 -15.07 5.33 -7.58
N ARG A 100 -15.67 4.74 -6.56
CA ARG A 100 -16.72 3.75 -6.77
C ARG A 100 -17.78 4.48 -7.60
N ILE A 101 -17.87 4.19 -8.89
CA ILE A 101 -19.03 4.60 -9.67
C ILE A 101 -20.16 3.75 -9.09
N ASN A 102 -21.01 4.35 -8.26
CA ASN A 102 -22.28 3.73 -7.93
C ASN A 102 -23.04 3.62 -9.25
N LYS A 103 -23.10 2.42 -9.83
CA LYS A 103 -24.16 2.08 -10.77
C LYS A 103 -25.45 1.99 -9.96
N ASN A 104 -26.06 3.14 -9.64
CA ASN A 104 -27.49 3.16 -9.38
C ASN A 104 -28.16 2.94 -10.74
N VAL A 105 -28.41 1.68 -11.09
CA VAL A 105 -29.45 1.37 -12.08
C VAL A 105 -30.74 1.35 -11.29
N ALA A 106 -31.43 2.49 -11.27
CA ALA A 106 -32.85 2.50 -10.97
C ALA A 106 -33.57 1.85 -12.17
N ASN A 107 -34.25 0.73 -11.92
CA ASN A 107 -35.41 0.30 -12.72
C ASN A 107 -36.49 1.38 -12.62
N PRO A 108 -37.29 1.65 -13.67
CA PRO A 108 -38.47 0.82 -13.87
C PRO A 108 -38.95 0.69 -15.33
N THR A 109 -39.43 -0.50 -15.72
CA THR A 109 -40.62 -0.64 -16.57
C THR A 109 -41.05 -2.11 -16.65
N GLU A 110 -42.01 -2.49 -15.81
CA GLU A 110 -43.15 -3.30 -16.28
C GLU A 110 -44.31 -2.32 -16.43
N PRO A 111 -45.14 -2.42 -17.48
CA PRO A 111 -46.16 -3.45 -17.50
C PRO A 111 -46.33 -4.13 -18.88
N GLY A 112 -46.24 -5.46 -18.90
CA GLY A 112 -46.69 -6.29 -20.01
C GLY A 112 -48.00 -7.00 -19.63
N SER A 113 -49.03 -6.69 -20.40
CA SER A 113 -50.44 -7.13 -20.41
C SER A 113 -50.79 -8.53 -19.91
#